data_AF-A0A6T5WBW1-F1
#
_entry.id   AF-A0A6T5WBW1-F1
#
_cell.length_a   1.000
_cell.length_b   1.000
_cell.length_c   1.000
_cell.angle_alpha   90.00
_cell.angle_beta   90.00
_cell.angle_gamma   90.00
#
_symmetry.space_group_name_H-M   'P 1'
#
loop_
_entity.id
_entity.type
_entity.pdbx_description
1 polymer ?
#
loop_
_entity_poly.entity_id
_entity_poly.type
_entity_poly.pdbx_seq_one_letter_code
_entity_poly.pdbx_strand_id
1 'polypeptide(L)'
;MSAHSRAPPGPSHGSGTASDVHGHCRRLILQLRQGTLELENAEGAHMPIDAALVQSLRDSLAALRASAEQLDGLWRTQISRDKSQRDMWKRKVDNVTEEVGVLTQALQKYEQRSHRRRVEEEARDELMRRGTDAAVAIDLGSSDDVSDRDKARIANSHSVLEDAMAAGRSALLAMTGQRETLKGAHKKALDVLSRLGVSESLLRVAERRARTDRVLAYGGIVSVCAVVAVVVFLYR
;
A
#
# COMPACT_ATOMS: atom_id res chain seq x y z
N MET A 1 19.93 -34.31 -51.59
CA MET A 1 20.54 -34.07 -50.27
C MET A 1 19.82 -32.87 -49.65
N SER A 2 18.80 -33.14 -48.85
CA SER A 2 17.89 -32.13 -48.29
C SER A 2 18.56 -31.39 -47.14
N ALA A 3 18.79 -30.09 -47.31
CA ALA A 3 19.24 -29.21 -46.24
C ALA A 3 18.06 -28.89 -45.31
N HIS A 4 18.06 -29.53 -44.14
CA HIS A 4 17.13 -29.25 -43.05
C HIS A 4 17.58 -27.96 -42.34
N SER A 5 17.07 -26.81 -42.81
CA SER A 5 17.25 -25.52 -42.12
C SER A 5 16.35 -25.49 -40.88
N ARG A 6 16.95 -25.71 -39.71
CA ARG A 6 16.30 -25.57 -38.41
C ARG A 6 16.18 -24.08 -38.08
N ALA A 7 15.01 -23.51 -38.34
CA ALA A 7 14.65 -22.17 -37.86
C ALA A 7 14.69 -22.13 -36.31
N PRO A 8 15.14 -21.02 -35.69
CA PRO A 8 15.07 -20.87 -34.24
C PRO A 8 13.60 -20.74 -33.81
N PRO A 9 13.19 -21.33 -32.67
CA PRO A 9 11.86 -21.09 -32.12
C PRO A 9 11.75 -19.61 -31.78
N GLY A 10 10.86 -18.90 -32.48
CA GLY A 10 10.51 -17.52 -32.15
C GLY A 10 9.91 -17.45 -30.74
N PRO A 11 10.09 -16.31 -30.02
CA PRO A 11 9.46 -16.09 -28.73
C PRO A 11 7.97 -15.79 -28.95
N SER A 12 7.17 -16.84 -29.16
CA SER A 12 5.74 -16.77 -28.89
C SER A 12 5.56 -16.98 -27.39
N HIS A 13 5.07 -15.97 -26.67
CA HIS A 13 3.90 -16.07 -25.80
C HIS A 13 3.62 -14.69 -25.17
N GLY A 14 2.70 -13.96 -25.78
CA GLY A 14 2.07 -12.76 -25.23
C GLY A 14 1.03 -13.11 -24.17
N SER A 15 1.47 -13.67 -23.04
CA SER A 15 0.72 -13.65 -21.79
C SER A 15 1.70 -13.22 -20.71
N GLY A 16 1.45 -12.07 -20.06
CA GLY A 16 2.34 -11.52 -19.06
C GLY A 16 2.70 -12.59 -18.03
N THR A 17 4.00 -12.90 -17.91
CA THR A 17 4.47 -13.90 -16.95
C THR A 17 4.18 -13.39 -15.53
N ALA A 18 4.14 -14.28 -14.53
CA ALA A 18 4.02 -13.85 -13.13
C ALA A 18 5.07 -12.78 -12.74
N SER A 19 6.23 -12.76 -13.41
CA SER A 19 7.26 -11.73 -13.27
C SER A 19 6.86 -10.38 -13.84
N ASP A 20 6.18 -10.35 -14.97
CA ASP A 20 5.74 -9.10 -15.61
C ASP A 20 4.63 -8.45 -14.79
N VAL A 21 3.67 -9.25 -14.32
CA VAL A 21 2.59 -8.79 -13.44
C VAL A 21 3.16 -8.29 -12.11
N HIS A 22 4.10 -9.02 -11.50
CA HIS A 22 4.78 -8.55 -10.30
C HIS A 22 5.57 -7.25 -10.54
N GLY A 23 6.22 -7.10 -11.70
CA GLY A 23 6.88 -5.86 -12.09
C GLY A 23 5.90 -4.68 -12.25
N HIS A 24 4.71 -4.95 -12.80
CA HIS A 24 3.63 -3.98 -12.86
C HIS A 24 3.13 -3.58 -11.47
N CYS A 25 2.87 -4.53 -10.56
CA CYS A 25 2.49 -4.24 -9.17
C CYS A 25 3.53 -3.35 -8.48
N ARG A 26 4.82 -3.62 -8.65
CA ARG A 26 5.89 -2.79 -8.05
C ARG A 26 5.90 -1.35 -8.58
N ARG A 27 5.61 -1.14 -9.86
CA ARG A 27 5.50 0.22 -10.42
C ARG A 27 4.30 0.96 -9.83
N LEU A 28 3.15 0.31 -9.75
CA LEU A 28 1.96 0.89 -9.13
C LEU A 28 2.19 1.21 -7.64
N ILE A 29 2.86 0.34 -6.88
CA ILE A 29 3.21 0.59 -5.47
C ILE A 29 4.09 1.83 -5.34
N LEU A 30 5.09 2.00 -6.22
CA LEU A 30 5.96 3.18 -6.20
C LEU A 30 5.19 4.47 -6.52
N GLN A 31 4.33 4.44 -7.53
CA GLN A 31 3.47 5.57 -7.89
C GLN A 31 2.51 5.94 -6.76
N LEU A 32 1.88 4.95 -6.13
CA LEU A 32 0.99 5.16 -5.00
C LEU A 32 1.73 5.78 -3.80
N ARG A 33 2.94 5.29 -3.49
CA ARG A 33 3.76 5.87 -2.41
C ARG A 33 4.14 7.31 -2.70
N GLN A 34 4.56 7.62 -3.93
CA GLN A 34 4.88 8.98 -4.34
C GLN A 34 3.66 9.89 -4.20
N GLY A 35 2.51 9.49 -4.73
CA GLY A 35 1.29 10.30 -4.60
C GLY A 35 0.79 10.44 -3.16
N THR A 36 0.93 9.42 -2.31
CA THR A 36 0.59 9.57 -0.87
C THR A 36 1.51 10.54 -0.15
N LEU A 37 2.80 10.62 -0.53
CA LEU A 37 3.74 11.61 0.02
C LEU A 37 3.42 13.01 -0.49
N GLU A 38 3.04 13.15 -1.75
CA GLU A 38 2.58 14.43 -2.31
C GLU A 38 1.31 14.92 -1.59
N LEU A 39 0.37 14.02 -1.29
CA LEU A 39 -0.81 14.34 -0.48
C LEU A 39 -0.46 14.73 0.95
N GLU A 40 0.46 14.03 1.63
CA GLU A 40 0.92 14.41 2.97
C GLU A 40 1.63 15.77 2.98
N ASN A 41 2.43 16.07 1.95
CA ASN A 41 3.10 17.36 1.82
C ASN A 41 2.11 18.50 1.55
N ALA A 42 1.13 18.28 0.67
CA ALA A 42 0.05 19.24 0.42
C ALA A 42 -0.79 19.48 1.69
N GLU A 43 -1.04 18.42 2.48
CA GLU A 43 -1.73 18.51 3.77
C GLU A 43 -0.92 19.33 4.79
N GLY A 44 0.40 19.10 4.88
CA GLY A 44 1.28 19.88 5.75
C GLY A 44 1.34 21.36 5.37
N ALA A 45 1.31 21.65 4.07
CA ALA A 45 1.32 23.00 3.53
C ALA A 45 -0.05 23.72 3.55
N HIS A 46 -1.13 23.06 4.01
CA HIS A 46 -2.51 23.57 3.96
C HIS A 46 -2.95 24.00 2.54
N MET A 47 -2.38 23.37 1.51
CA MET A 47 -2.75 23.65 0.12
C MET A 47 -4.10 23.00 -0.20
N PRO A 48 -4.90 23.60 -1.11
CA PRO A 48 -6.13 22.98 -1.57
C PRO A 48 -5.82 21.61 -2.18
N ILE A 49 -6.59 20.62 -1.76
CA ILE A 49 -6.39 19.22 -2.14
C ILE A 49 -6.74 19.06 -3.62
N ASP A 50 -5.79 18.56 -4.41
CA ASP A 50 -6.06 18.16 -5.79
C ASP A 50 -6.96 16.92 -5.81
N ALA A 51 -8.28 17.14 -5.91
CA ALA A 51 -9.27 16.08 -6.01
C ALA A 51 -8.96 15.10 -7.16
N ALA A 52 -8.36 15.60 -8.24
CA ALA A 52 -7.90 14.79 -9.37
C ALA A 52 -6.78 13.80 -8.99
N LEU A 53 -5.83 14.22 -8.13
CA LEU A 53 -4.76 13.36 -7.65
C LEU A 53 -5.30 12.25 -6.72
N VAL A 54 -6.23 12.60 -5.85
CA VAL A 54 -6.87 11.60 -4.97
C VAL A 54 -7.61 10.54 -5.79
N GLN A 55 -8.34 10.95 -6.85
CA GLN A 55 -9.02 10.00 -7.73
C GLN A 55 -8.04 9.11 -8.51
N SER A 56 -6.96 9.68 -9.05
CA SER A 56 -5.96 8.88 -9.76
C SER A 56 -5.26 7.85 -8.85
N LEU A 57 -5.06 8.19 -7.57
CA LEU A 57 -4.54 7.26 -6.57
C LEU A 57 -5.54 6.16 -6.21
N ARG A 58 -6.84 6.46 -6.15
CA ARG A 58 -7.89 5.44 -5.98
C ARG A 58 -7.91 4.47 -7.15
N ASP A 59 -7.84 4.97 -8.38
CA ASP A 59 -7.81 4.16 -9.59
C ASP A 59 -6.55 3.27 -9.63
N SER A 60 -5.39 3.84 -9.26
CA SER A 60 -4.13 3.11 -9.16
C SER A 60 -4.16 2.02 -8.10
N LEU A 61 -4.82 2.27 -6.96
CA LEU A 61 -5.03 1.29 -5.89
C LEU A 61 -5.96 0.16 -6.33
N ALA A 62 -7.02 0.48 -7.09
CA ALA A 62 -7.91 -0.52 -7.67
C ALA A 62 -7.17 -1.40 -8.70
N ALA A 63 -6.37 -0.77 -9.58
CA ALA A 63 -5.52 -1.48 -10.54
C ALA A 63 -4.48 -2.38 -9.84
N LEU A 64 -3.90 -1.92 -8.72
CA LEU A 64 -2.96 -2.72 -7.93
C LEU A 64 -3.63 -3.96 -7.32
N ARG A 65 -4.85 -3.82 -6.79
CA ARG A 65 -5.63 -4.95 -6.26
C ARG A 65 -5.94 -5.99 -7.33
N ALA A 66 -6.44 -5.55 -8.48
CA ALA A 66 -6.72 -6.43 -9.61
C ALA A 66 -5.44 -7.16 -10.09
N SER A 67 -4.32 -6.45 -10.15
CA SER A 67 -3.02 -7.03 -10.54
C SER A 67 -2.48 -8.01 -9.49
N ALA A 68 -2.75 -7.77 -8.19
CA ALA A 68 -2.37 -8.68 -7.11
C ALA A 68 -3.18 -9.99 -7.16
N GLU A 69 -4.47 -9.93 -7.47
CA GLU A 69 -5.32 -11.12 -7.70
C GLU A 69 -4.87 -11.92 -8.92
N GLN A 70 -4.57 -11.22 -10.03
CA GLN A 70 -3.99 -11.86 -11.22
C GLN A 70 -2.66 -12.54 -10.90
N LEU A 71 -1.77 -11.88 -10.14
CA LEU A 71 -0.51 -12.47 -9.70
C LEU A 71 -0.78 -13.74 -8.88
N ASP A 72 -1.74 -13.70 -7.95
CA ASP A 72 -2.13 -14.83 -7.08
C ASP A 72 -2.62 -16.05 -7.89
N GLY A 73 -3.42 -15.83 -8.93
CA GLY A 73 -3.85 -16.88 -9.84
C GLY A 73 -2.71 -17.45 -10.70
N LEU A 74 -1.82 -16.59 -11.20
CA LEU A 74 -0.72 -16.99 -12.08
C LEU A 74 0.35 -17.79 -11.33
N TRP A 75 0.73 -17.42 -10.11
CA TRP A 75 1.78 -18.18 -9.41
C TRP A 75 1.30 -19.55 -8.95
N ARG A 76 0.01 -19.69 -8.58
CA ARG A 76 -0.58 -21.00 -8.21
C ARG A 76 -0.66 -21.97 -9.38
N THR A 77 -0.77 -21.46 -10.61
CA THR A 77 -0.91 -22.27 -11.82
C THR A 77 0.44 -22.54 -12.51
N GLN A 78 1.35 -21.56 -12.52
CA GLN A 78 2.63 -21.65 -13.23
C GLN A 78 3.78 -22.23 -12.39
N ILE A 79 3.79 -22.03 -11.07
CA ILE A 79 4.99 -22.28 -10.23
C ILE A 79 4.87 -23.59 -9.42
N SER A 80 4.06 -24.54 -9.87
CA SER A 80 3.68 -25.71 -9.05
C SER A 80 4.72 -26.83 -8.92
N ARG A 81 5.84 -26.81 -9.65
CA ARG A 81 6.81 -27.95 -9.65
C ARG A 81 8.00 -27.82 -8.69
N ASP A 82 8.64 -26.65 -8.54
CA ASP A 82 9.81 -26.47 -7.67
C ASP A 82 9.45 -25.82 -6.31
N LYS A 83 9.77 -26.50 -5.20
CA LYS A 83 9.45 -26.06 -3.83
C LYS A 83 10.10 -24.72 -3.48
N SER A 84 11.35 -24.51 -3.92
CA SER A 84 12.10 -23.27 -3.63
C SER A 84 11.50 -22.06 -4.33
N GLN A 85 11.08 -22.23 -5.58
CA GLN A 85 10.41 -21.21 -6.37
C GLN A 85 9.03 -20.88 -5.79
N ARG A 86 8.25 -21.89 -5.37
CA ARG A 86 6.97 -21.66 -4.66
C ARG A 86 7.13 -20.80 -3.43
N ASP A 87 8.11 -21.12 -2.57
CA ASP A 87 8.32 -20.35 -1.34
C ASP A 87 8.74 -18.91 -1.63
N MET A 88 9.59 -18.68 -2.64
CA MET A 88 9.96 -17.34 -3.08
C MET A 88 8.77 -16.55 -3.62
N TRP A 89 7.96 -17.15 -4.50
CA TRP A 89 6.81 -16.47 -5.10
C TRP A 89 5.69 -16.21 -4.10
N LYS A 90 5.48 -17.13 -3.16
CA LYS A 90 4.59 -16.92 -2.02
C LYS A 90 5.01 -15.69 -1.21
N ARG A 91 6.31 -15.53 -0.92
CA ARG A 91 6.82 -14.32 -0.23
C ARG A 91 6.59 -13.04 -1.03
N LYS A 92 6.78 -13.08 -2.36
CA LYS A 92 6.54 -11.92 -3.23
C LYS A 92 5.07 -11.50 -3.24
N VAL A 93 4.17 -12.47 -3.32
CA VAL A 93 2.72 -12.23 -3.29
C VAL A 93 2.30 -11.72 -1.92
N ASP A 94 2.77 -12.35 -0.84
CA ASP A 94 2.53 -11.92 0.53
C ASP A 94 2.96 -10.45 0.73
N ASN A 95 4.14 -10.06 0.21
CA ASN A 95 4.61 -8.67 0.24
C ASN A 95 3.69 -7.72 -0.52
N VAL A 96 3.29 -8.04 -1.75
CA VAL A 96 2.37 -7.20 -2.54
C VAL A 96 1.02 -7.04 -1.82
N THR A 97 0.50 -8.10 -1.19
CA THR A 97 -0.75 -8.02 -0.43
C THR A 97 -0.63 -7.16 0.84
N GLU A 98 0.51 -7.20 1.51
CA GLU A 98 0.80 -6.32 2.66
C GLU A 98 0.84 -4.86 2.23
N GLU A 99 1.55 -4.56 1.13
CA GLU A 99 1.63 -3.21 0.55
C GLU A 99 0.25 -2.66 0.15
N VAL A 100 -0.61 -3.49 -0.44
CA VAL A 100 -2.01 -3.12 -0.73
C VAL A 100 -2.74 -2.72 0.55
N GLY A 101 -2.56 -3.46 1.65
CA GLY A 101 -3.15 -3.16 2.95
C GLY A 101 -2.67 -1.82 3.51
N VAL A 102 -1.36 -1.60 3.51
CA VAL A 102 -0.73 -0.36 3.99
C VAL A 102 -1.21 0.85 3.19
N LEU A 103 -1.18 0.77 1.85
CA LEU A 103 -1.59 1.86 0.97
C LEU A 103 -3.08 2.16 1.09
N THR A 104 -3.91 1.12 1.29
CA THR A 104 -5.35 1.30 1.54
C THR A 104 -5.59 2.08 2.83
N GLN A 105 -4.90 1.71 3.92
CA GLN A 105 -5.04 2.40 5.20
C GLN A 105 -4.52 3.85 5.14
N ALA A 106 -3.42 4.09 4.42
CA ALA A 106 -2.89 5.43 4.23
C ALA A 106 -3.91 6.34 3.51
N LEU A 107 -4.48 5.86 2.40
CA LEU A 107 -5.49 6.60 1.65
C LEU A 107 -6.78 6.84 2.45
N GLN A 108 -7.27 5.82 3.18
CA GLN A 108 -8.43 5.96 4.05
C GLN A 108 -8.23 7.00 5.16
N LYS A 109 -7.05 7.02 5.81
CA LYS A 109 -6.73 8.02 6.83
C LYS A 109 -6.74 9.43 6.25
N TYR A 110 -6.19 9.59 5.05
CA TYR A 110 -6.22 10.87 4.35
C TYR A 110 -7.65 11.32 4.05
N GLU A 111 -8.48 10.44 3.51
CA GLU A 111 -9.88 10.73 3.21
C GLU A 111 -10.70 11.07 4.46
N GLN A 112 -10.49 10.34 5.56
CA GLN A 112 -11.15 10.64 6.84
C GLN A 112 -10.76 12.02 7.38
N ARG A 113 -9.48 12.41 7.26
CA ARG A 113 -9.03 13.75 7.67
C ARG A 113 -9.59 14.83 6.75
N SER A 114 -9.56 14.61 5.43
CA SER A 114 -10.12 15.54 4.45
C SER A 114 -11.63 15.74 4.66
N HIS A 115 -12.38 14.66 4.84
CA HIS A 115 -13.80 14.71 5.16
C HIS A 115 -14.06 15.44 6.48
N ARG A 116 -13.26 15.15 7.52
CA ARG A 116 -13.40 15.85 8.81
C ARG A 116 -13.18 17.35 8.67
N ARG A 117 -12.19 17.80 7.89
CA ARG A 117 -11.97 19.22 7.61
C ARG A 117 -13.15 19.85 6.87
N ARG A 118 -13.67 19.19 5.83
CA ARG A 118 -14.87 19.67 5.13
C ARG A 118 -16.06 19.84 6.05
N VAL A 119 -16.33 18.86 6.91
CA VAL A 119 -17.40 18.96 7.90
C VAL A 119 -17.14 20.07 8.91
N GLU A 120 -15.90 20.26 9.35
CA GLU A 120 -15.53 21.36 10.25
C GLU A 120 -15.69 22.74 9.59
N GLU A 121 -15.36 22.89 8.31
CA GLU A 121 -15.55 24.11 7.52
C GLU A 121 -17.04 24.39 7.28
N GLU A 122 -17.81 23.40 6.82
CA GLU A 122 -19.26 23.49 6.63
C GLU A 122 -19.97 23.83 7.95
N ALA A 123 -19.55 23.25 9.07
CA ALA A 123 -20.08 23.58 10.39
C ALA A 123 -19.73 25.01 10.84
N ARG A 124 -18.53 25.50 10.51
CA ARG A 124 -18.13 26.90 10.77
C ARG A 124 -18.98 27.86 9.95
N ASP A 125 -19.20 27.56 8.67
CA ASP A 125 -20.01 28.39 7.79
C ASP A 125 -21.46 28.45 8.26
N GLU A 126 -22.04 27.34 8.71
CA GLU A 126 -23.40 27.34 9.27
C GLU A 126 -23.49 28.11 10.60
N LEU A 127 -22.44 28.08 11.44
CA LEU A 127 -22.37 28.92 12.64
C LEU A 127 -22.29 30.41 12.29
N MET A 128 -21.49 30.78 11.28
CA MET A 128 -21.41 32.15 10.79
C MET A 128 -22.74 32.59 10.18
N ARG A 129 -23.37 31.74 9.36
CA ARG A 129 -24.68 32.00 8.77
C ARG A 129 -25.73 32.21 9.84
N ARG A 130 -25.80 31.33 10.85
CA ARG A 130 -26.70 31.48 12.00
C ARG A 130 -26.43 32.73 12.82
N GLY A 131 -25.16 33.10 13.04
CA GLY A 131 -24.80 34.34 13.73
C GLY A 131 -25.22 35.59 12.96
N THR A 132 -25.09 35.55 11.63
CA THR A 132 -25.48 36.64 10.73
C THR A 132 -27.01 36.75 10.65
N ASP A 133 -27.71 35.64 10.47
CA ASP A 133 -29.18 35.56 10.44
C ASP A 133 -29.79 35.99 11.78
N ALA A 134 -29.16 35.67 12.93
CA ALA A 134 -29.60 36.11 14.24
C ALA A 134 -29.39 37.61 14.45
N ALA A 135 -28.29 38.19 13.97
CA ALA A 135 -28.05 39.62 14.00
C ALA A 135 -29.07 40.40 13.13
N VAL A 136 -29.41 39.86 11.96
CA VAL A 136 -30.44 40.41 11.05
C VAL A 136 -31.85 40.26 11.62
N ALA A 137 -32.16 39.14 12.29
CA ALA A 137 -33.46 38.90 12.92
C ALA A 137 -33.73 39.80 14.15
N ILE A 138 -32.68 40.25 14.86
CA ILE A 138 -32.82 41.25 15.93
C ILE A 138 -33.16 42.64 15.36
N ASP A 139 -32.74 42.94 14.13
CA ASP A 139 -33.01 44.20 13.42
C ASP A 139 -34.41 44.22 12.76
N LEU A 140 -34.89 43.08 12.25
CA LEU A 140 -36.22 42.93 11.65
C LEU A 140 -37.14 42.07 12.52
N GLY A 141 -37.80 42.69 13.51
CA GLY A 141 -38.82 42.01 14.32
C GLY A 141 -40.02 41.54 13.48
N SER A 142 -40.04 40.26 13.09
CA SER A 142 -41.19 39.63 12.43
C SER A 142 -41.37 38.17 12.87
N SER A 143 -42.58 37.85 13.31
CA SER A 143 -42.95 36.59 13.97
C SER A 143 -43.28 35.44 13.01
N ASP A 144 -43.30 35.68 11.70
CA ASP A 144 -43.69 34.71 10.65
C ASP A 144 -42.53 33.76 10.23
N ASP A 145 -41.31 34.13 10.61
CA ASP A 145 -40.05 33.54 10.15
C ASP A 145 -39.63 32.29 10.97
N VAL A 146 -40.50 31.78 11.84
CA VAL A 146 -40.24 30.58 12.66
C VAL A 146 -40.56 29.29 11.89
N SER A 147 -41.64 29.29 11.11
CA SER A 147 -42.09 28.08 10.37
C SER A 147 -41.16 27.72 9.20
N ASP A 148 -40.61 28.71 8.51
CA ASP A 148 -39.69 28.44 7.39
C ASP A 148 -38.29 28.05 7.87
N ARG A 149 -37.87 28.52 9.05
CA ARG A 149 -36.66 28.03 9.73
C ARG A 149 -36.77 26.55 10.12
N ASP A 150 -37.94 26.09 10.54
CA ASP A 150 -38.15 24.68 10.90
C ASP A 150 -38.11 23.77 9.67
N LYS A 151 -38.67 24.20 8.53
CA LYS A 151 -38.56 23.47 7.25
C LYS A 151 -37.11 23.38 6.77
N ALA A 152 -36.35 24.46 6.88
CA ALA A 152 -34.92 24.46 6.52
C ALA A 152 -34.11 23.50 7.40
N ARG A 153 -34.41 23.42 8.71
CA ARG A 153 -33.76 22.47 9.63
C ARG A 153 -34.09 21.01 9.29
N ILE A 154 -35.34 20.72 8.94
CA ILE A 154 -35.76 19.37 8.54
C ILE A 154 -35.07 18.97 7.22
N ALA A 155 -35.01 19.87 6.25
CA ALA A 155 -34.34 19.63 4.97
C ALA A 155 -32.83 19.38 5.15
N ASN A 156 -32.15 20.18 5.98
CA ASN A 156 -30.72 19.96 6.28
C ASN A 156 -30.46 18.68 7.08
N SER A 157 -31.40 18.29 7.96
CA SER A 157 -31.29 17.02 8.68
C SER A 157 -31.42 15.82 7.75
N HIS A 158 -32.24 15.95 6.69
CA HIS A 158 -32.43 14.90 5.69
C HIS A 158 -31.16 14.67 4.86
N SER A 159 -30.50 15.73 4.38
CA SER A 159 -29.26 15.61 3.61
C SER A 159 -28.13 14.99 4.43
N VAL A 160 -27.97 15.40 5.70
CA VAL A 160 -26.99 14.81 6.62
C VAL A 160 -27.27 13.33 6.89
N LEU A 161 -28.55 12.94 7.00
CA LEU A 161 -28.95 11.53 7.15
C LEU A 161 -28.66 10.71 5.89
N GLU A 162 -28.89 11.26 4.70
CA GLU A 162 -28.57 10.60 3.44
C GLU A 162 -27.05 10.42 3.26
N ASP A 163 -26.26 11.43 3.58
CA ASP A 163 -24.79 11.35 3.55
C ASP A 163 -24.27 10.32 4.56
N ALA A 164 -24.84 10.28 5.76
CA ALA A 164 -24.53 9.25 6.75
C ALA A 164 -24.92 7.84 6.29
N MET A 165 -26.07 7.68 5.61
CA MET A 165 -26.47 6.40 5.00
C MET A 165 -25.56 6.00 3.85
N ALA A 166 -25.15 6.95 2.99
CA ALA A 166 -24.25 6.70 1.88
C ALA A 166 -22.86 6.29 2.39
N ALA A 167 -22.34 6.98 3.40
CA ALA A 167 -21.12 6.61 4.11
C ALA A 167 -21.26 5.24 4.81
N GLY A 168 -22.41 4.94 5.40
CA GLY A 168 -22.70 3.63 5.99
C GLY A 168 -22.70 2.51 4.95
N ARG A 169 -23.26 2.73 3.77
CA ARG A 169 -23.26 1.77 2.65
C ARG A 169 -21.85 1.55 2.10
N SER A 170 -21.07 2.61 1.90
CA SER A 170 -19.70 2.49 1.40
C SER A 170 -18.78 1.79 2.42
N ALA A 171 -18.96 2.06 3.72
CA ALA A 171 -18.28 1.34 4.79
C ALA A 171 -18.65 -0.16 4.81
N LEU A 172 -19.94 -0.50 4.66
CA LEU A 172 -20.39 -1.89 4.58
C LEU A 172 -19.84 -2.63 3.35
N LEU A 173 -19.76 -1.95 2.20
CA LEU A 173 -19.12 -2.47 0.99
C LEU A 173 -17.61 -2.68 1.17
N ALA A 174 -16.93 -1.75 1.85
CA ALA A 174 -15.52 -1.89 2.20
C ALA A 174 -15.29 -3.06 3.18
N MET A 175 -16.18 -3.27 4.15
CA MET A 175 -16.11 -4.39 5.10
C MET A 175 -16.42 -5.75 4.46
N THR A 176 -17.35 -5.80 3.50
CA THR A 176 -17.62 -7.02 2.74
C THR A 176 -16.49 -7.35 1.76
N GLY A 177 -15.88 -6.35 1.13
CA GLY A 177 -14.64 -6.51 0.34
C GLY A 177 -13.41 -6.93 1.19
N GLN A 178 -13.34 -6.49 2.45
CA GLN A 178 -12.30 -6.91 3.40
C GLN A 178 -12.44 -8.36 3.92
N ARG A 179 -13.64 -8.95 3.87
CA ARG A 179 -13.88 -10.31 4.39
C ARG A 179 -13.19 -11.41 3.59
N GLU A 180 -12.92 -11.21 2.30
CA GLU A 180 -12.16 -12.17 1.49
C GLU A 180 -10.65 -12.10 1.78
N THR A 181 -10.13 -10.94 2.17
CA THR A 181 -8.69 -10.73 2.42
C THR A 181 -8.28 -11.01 3.88
N LEU A 182 -9.18 -10.84 4.84
CA LEU A 182 -8.89 -11.05 6.27
C LEU A 182 -8.84 -12.52 6.72
N LYS A 183 -9.43 -13.46 5.96
CA LYS A 183 -9.36 -14.89 6.31
C LYS A 183 -7.94 -15.46 6.23
N GLY A 184 -7.06 -14.87 5.42
CA GLY A 184 -5.64 -15.25 5.31
C GLY A 184 -4.72 -14.50 6.28
N ALA A 185 -5.03 -13.24 6.59
CA ALA A 185 -4.18 -12.36 7.40
C ALA A 185 -4.28 -12.65 8.91
N HIS A 186 -5.47 -12.98 9.43
CA HIS A 186 -5.67 -13.24 10.86
C HIS A 186 -4.89 -14.48 11.35
N LYS A 187 -4.73 -15.49 10.49
CA LYS A 187 -3.95 -16.70 10.81
C LYS A 187 -2.44 -16.46 10.78
N LYS A 188 -1.97 -15.41 10.09
CA LYS A 188 -0.55 -15.04 9.98
C LYS A 188 -0.12 -13.93 10.94
N ALA A 189 -1.02 -13.05 11.38
CA ALA A 189 -0.69 -12.00 12.36
C ALA A 189 -0.25 -12.60 13.72
N LEU A 190 -0.84 -13.72 14.14
CA LEU A 190 -0.42 -14.44 15.36
C LEU A 190 0.95 -15.12 15.20
N ASP A 191 1.28 -15.60 14.00
CA ASP A 191 2.59 -16.17 13.65
C ASP A 191 3.65 -15.09 13.37
N VAL A 192 3.23 -13.87 13.06
CA VAL A 192 4.12 -12.73 12.79
C VAL A 192 4.35 -11.92 14.07
N LEU A 193 3.43 -11.89 15.03
CA LEU A 193 3.74 -11.36 16.37
C LEU A 193 4.73 -12.24 17.14
N SER A 194 4.75 -13.55 16.86
CA SER A 194 5.79 -14.47 17.34
C SER A 194 7.07 -14.46 16.49
N ARG A 195 7.06 -13.85 15.29
CA ARG A 195 8.22 -13.69 14.38
C ARG A 195 8.72 -12.26 14.22
N LEU A 196 8.04 -11.28 14.80
CA LEU A 196 8.53 -9.93 15.07
C LEU A 196 9.68 -9.94 16.10
N GLY A 197 10.10 -11.12 16.55
CA GLY A 197 11.38 -11.35 17.21
C GLY A 197 12.62 -11.23 16.30
N VAL A 198 12.56 -11.35 14.96
CA VAL A 198 13.77 -11.19 14.13
C VAL A 198 13.45 -10.74 12.70
N SER A 199 13.79 -9.49 12.37
CA SER A 199 13.80 -8.99 10.98
C SER A 199 14.85 -9.74 10.15
N GLU A 200 14.43 -10.41 9.08
CA GLU A 200 15.31 -11.04 8.06
C GLU A 200 16.26 -10.00 7.40
N SER A 201 15.93 -8.71 7.49
CA SER A 201 16.79 -7.60 7.04
C SER A 201 17.91 -7.27 8.04
N LEU A 202 17.69 -7.50 9.35
CA LEU A 202 18.77 -7.45 10.36
C LEU A 202 19.59 -8.74 10.39
N LEU A 203 18.98 -9.89 10.10
CA LEU A 203 19.67 -11.19 9.99
C LEU A 203 20.66 -11.20 8.81
N ARG A 204 20.32 -10.60 7.66
CA ARG A 204 21.25 -10.47 6.52
C ARG A 204 22.41 -9.52 6.79
N VAL A 205 22.22 -8.51 7.64
CA VAL A 205 23.28 -7.57 8.03
C VAL A 205 24.24 -8.20 9.05
N ALA A 206 23.75 -9.10 9.92
CA ALA A 206 24.60 -9.91 10.79
C ALA A 206 25.33 -11.05 10.04
N GLU A 207 24.67 -11.71 9.08
CA GLU A 207 25.25 -12.86 8.37
C GLU A 207 26.37 -12.46 7.38
N ARG A 208 26.35 -11.23 6.85
CA ARG A 208 27.45 -10.70 6.03
C ARG A 208 28.75 -10.57 6.82
N ARG A 209 28.68 -10.27 8.11
CA ARG A 209 29.86 -10.11 8.98
C ARG A 209 30.57 -11.45 9.22
N ALA A 210 29.83 -12.55 9.37
CA ALA A 210 30.40 -13.89 9.58
C ALA A 210 31.08 -14.45 8.32
N ARG A 211 30.62 -14.11 7.11
CA ARG A 211 31.27 -14.56 5.88
C ARG A 211 32.57 -13.81 5.62
N THR A 212 32.61 -12.51 5.91
CA THR A 212 33.85 -11.70 5.86
C THR A 212 34.85 -12.14 6.93
N ASP A 213 34.39 -12.45 8.14
CA ASP A 213 35.25 -12.93 9.23
C ASP A 213 35.89 -14.29 8.93
N ARG A 214 35.14 -15.21 8.30
CA ARG A 214 35.71 -16.48 7.80
C ARG A 214 36.76 -16.26 6.71
N VAL A 215 36.52 -15.36 5.77
CA VAL A 215 37.49 -15.06 4.70
C VAL A 215 38.77 -14.45 5.27
N LEU A 216 38.66 -13.58 6.28
CA LEU A 216 39.82 -13.02 6.98
C LEU A 216 40.57 -14.07 7.80
N ALA A 217 39.87 -14.95 8.52
CA ALA A 217 40.50 -16.02 9.31
C ALA A 217 41.24 -17.04 8.43
N TYR A 218 40.60 -17.54 7.37
CA TYR A 218 41.26 -18.46 6.44
C TYR A 218 42.38 -17.79 5.65
N GLY A 219 42.21 -16.51 5.29
CA GLY A 219 43.27 -15.71 4.66
C GLY A 219 44.51 -15.56 5.54
N GLY A 220 44.32 -15.31 6.85
CA GLY A 220 45.41 -15.19 7.82
C GLY A 220 46.16 -16.51 8.07
N ILE A 221 45.46 -17.64 8.10
CA ILE A 221 46.11 -18.95 8.27
C ILE A 221 46.98 -19.28 7.06
N VAL A 222 46.45 -19.07 5.85
CA VAL A 222 47.18 -19.35 4.60
C VAL A 222 48.40 -18.44 4.47
N SER A 223 48.27 -17.15 4.82
CA SER A 223 49.40 -16.21 4.73
C SER A 223 50.53 -16.55 5.69
N VAL A 224 50.22 -16.90 6.95
CA VAL A 224 51.24 -17.30 7.94
C VAL A 224 51.93 -18.60 7.53
N CYS A 225 51.16 -19.60 7.08
CA CYS A 225 51.73 -20.86 6.59
C CYS A 225 52.67 -20.64 5.39
N ALA A 226 52.29 -19.77 4.44
CA ALA A 226 53.12 -19.44 3.29
C ALA A 226 54.44 -18.78 3.69
N VAL A 227 54.40 -17.83 4.63
CA VAL A 227 55.62 -17.15 5.13
C VAL A 227 56.57 -18.15 5.80
N VAL A 228 56.06 -19.02 6.67
CA VAL A 228 56.90 -20.03 7.33
C VAL A 228 57.50 -21.01 6.31
N ALA A 229 56.72 -21.46 5.33
CA ALA A 229 57.22 -22.35 4.28
C ALA A 229 58.35 -21.72 3.46
N VAL A 230 58.22 -20.43 3.11
CA VAL A 230 59.26 -19.68 2.39
C VAL A 230 60.52 -19.54 3.24
N VAL A 231 60.39 -19.22 4.53
CA VAL A 231 61.54 -19.12 5.43
C VAL A 231 62.24 -20.47 5.56
N VAL A 232 61.51 -21.56 5.80
CA VAL A 232 62.10 -22.91 5.88
C VAL A 232 62.78 -23.31 4.58
N PHE A 233 62.22 -22.95 3.42
CA PHE A 233 62.85 -23.19 2.12
C PHE A 233 64.13 -22.36 1.92
N LEU A 234 64.21 -21.16 2.47
CA LEU A 234 65.42 -20.32 2.40
C LEU A 234 66.51 -20.76 3.38
N TYR A 235 66.16 -21.42 4.48
CA TYR A 235 67.11 -21.90 5.50
C TYR A 235 67.53 -23.37 5.32
N ARG A 236 66.96 -24.09 4.34
CA ARG A 236 67.28 -25.47 4.00
C ARG A 236 68.04 -25.53 2.68
#